data_AF-A0AAU2S9W0-F1
#
_entry.id   AF-A0AAU2S9W0-F1
#
_cell.length_a   1.000
_cell.length_b   1.000
_cell.length_c   1.000
_cell.angle_alpha   90.00
_cell.angle_beta   90.00
_cell.angle_gamma   90.00
#
_symmetry.space_group_name_H-M   'P 1'
#
loop_
_entity.id
_entity.type
_entity.pdbx_description
1 polymer ?
#
loop_
_entity_poly.entity_id
_entity_poly.type
_entity_poly.pdbx_seq_one_letter_code
_entity_poly.pdbx_strand_id
1 'polypeptide(L)'
;MKKNLNRILAVGAAALGAFAFSVSPAAAGGVAESISGAQGTGDFYYSSKTVANKIYLTVTDTAPDGHHVRIRAQSLTPERVVTSYAWRSVTAGYGHSDTWVTSLTDTRGIWAMRIQVCVYEKDDQLGCDESDWDGNTYY
;
A
#
# COMPACT_ATOMS: atom_id res chain seq x y z
N MET A 1 -8.41 36.62 75.25
CA MET A 1 -8.93 35.28 74.91
C MET A 1 -8.02 34.69 73.84
N LYS A 2 -7.27 33.62 74.15
CA LYS A 2 -6.35 32.92 73.23
C LYS A 2 -7.13 32.20 72.12
N LYS A 3 -6.61 32.17 70.89
CA LYS A 3 -6.72 31.02 69.96
C LYS A 3 -5.65 31.09 68.86
N ASN A 4 -4.75 30.11 68.89
CA ASN A 4 -3.75 29.77 67.87
C ASN A 4 -4.42 29.15 66.64
N LEU A 5 -3.86 29.31 65.43
CA LEU A 5 -4.00 28.30 64.37
C LEU A 5 -2.97 28.47 63.23
N ASN A 6 -1.98 27.59 63.29
CA ASN A 6 -1.37 26.74 62.27
C ASN A 6 -0.89 27.30 60.91
N ARG A 7 0.44 27.17 60.73
CA ARG A 7 1.19 27.08 59.47
C ARG A 7 0.70 25.93 58.60
N ILE A 8 0.60 26.16 57.28
CA ILE A 8 0.80 25.11 56.26
C ILE A 8 1.64 25.71 55.11
N LEU A 9 2.88 25.23 54.98
CA LEU A 9 3.68 25.37 53.77
C LEU A 9 3.15 24.38 52.72
N ALA A 10 2.93 24.85 51.50
CA ALA A 10 2.74 24.00 50.33
C ALA A 10 3.87 24.29 49.33
N VAL A 11 4.85 23.39 49.30
CA VAL A 11 5.84 23.25 48.21
C VAL A 11 5.37 22.05 47.41
N GLY A 12 5.20 22.19 46.09
CA GLY A 12 4.82 21.08 45.23
C GLY A 12 5.15 21.38 43.77
N ALA A 13 6.22 20.74 43.28
CA ALA A 13 6.80 20.89 41.96
C ALA A 13 5.84 20.49 40.82
N ALA A 14 5.76 21.31 39.77
CA ALA A 14 5.12 20.94 38.53
C ALA A 14 6.06 20.04 37.71
N ALA A 15 5.62 18.81 37.45
CA ALA A 15 6.33 17.82 36.65
C ALA A 15 6.34 18.20 35.17
N LEU A 16 7.52 18.16 34.54
CA LEU A 16 7.70 18.23 33.09
C LEU A 16 7.21 16.92 32.47
N GLY A 17 6.02 16.95 31.86
CA GLY A 17 5.49 15.84 31.09
C GLY A 17 6.29 15.65 29.79
N ALA A 18 7.00 14.53 29.67
CA ALA A 18 7.60 14.11 28.41
C ALA A 18 6.47 13.71 27.44
N PHE A 19 6.33 14.46 26.35
CA PHE A 19 5.50 14.06 25.22
C PHE A 19 6.19 12.91 24.49
N ALA A 20 5.69 11.69 24.69
CA ALA A 20 6.05 10.56 23.85
C ALA A 20 5.43 10.79 22.46
N PHE A 21 6.26 11.14 21.47
CA PHE A 21 5.87 11.08 20.06
C PHE A 21 5.76 9.60 19.69
N SER A 22 4.56 9.04 19.75
CA SER A 22 4.26 7.78 19.10
C SER A 22 4.37 8.01 17.59
N VAL A 23 5.53 7.69 17.00
CA VAL A 23 5.62 7.52 15.56
C VAL A 23 4.79 6.28 15.22
N SER A 24 3.57 6.51 14.75
CA SER A 24 2.79 5.46 14.10
C SER A 24 3.57 4.97 12.88
N PRO A 25 3.53 3.66 12.55
CA PRO A 25 4.11 3.18 11.30
C PRO A 25 3.56 3.99 10.14
N ALA A 26 4.43 4.37 9.20
CA ALA A 26 4.08 5.10 8.00
C ALA A 26 2.87 4.44 7.32
N ALA A 27 1.82 5.21 7.07
CA ALA A 27 0.64 4.74 6.37
C ALA A 27 1.04 4.21 4.98
N ALA A 28 0.50 3.05 4.60
CA ALA A 28 0.67 2.48 3.28
C ALA A 28 0.23 3.48 2.20
N GLY A 29 1.09 3.71 1.20
CA GLY A 29 0.70 4.42 -0.02
C GLY A 29 -0.03 3.44 -0.93
N GLY A 30 -1.36 3.51 -0.93
CA GLY A 30 -2.15 2.80 -1.93
C GLY A 30 -1.92 3.42 -3.31
N VAL A 31 -1.74 2.59 -4.33
CA VAL A 31 -1.70 3.00 -5.74
C VAL A 31 -2.99 2.59 -6.44
N ALA A 32 -3.38 3.36 -7.44
CA ALA A 32 -4.52 3.04 -8.29
C ALA A 32 -4.16 3.33 -9.74
N GLU A 33 -4.75 2.56 -10.65
CA GLU A 33 -4.61 2.74 -12.09
C GLU A 33 -5.96 2.49 -12.77
N SER A 34 -6.26 3.21 -13.84
CA SER A 34 -7.54 3.11 -14.55
C SER A 34 -7.35 3.27 -16.04
N ILE A 35 -7.73 2.23 -16.78
CA ILE A 35 -7.74 2.21 -18.24
C ILE A 35 -9.16 1.98 -18.74
N SER A 36 -9.40 2.25 -20.02
CA SER A 36 -10.71 1.96 -20.63
C SER A 36 -11.06 0.48 -20.45
N GLY A 37 -12.06 0.18 -19.62
CA GLY A 37 -12.54 -1.18 -19.35
C GLY A 37 -12.02 -1.81 -18.05
N ALA A 38 -11.01 -1.24 -17.37
CA ALA A 38 -10.49 -1.81 -16.14
C ALA A 38 -10.04 -0.74 -15.12
N GLN A 39 -10.25 -1.04 -13.84
CA GLN A 39 -9.67 -0.29 -12.73
C GLN A 39 -8.93 -1.24 -11.80
N GLY A 40 -7.71 -0.89 -11.39
CA GLY A 40 -6.94 -1.66 -10.43
C GLY A 40 -6.42 -0.83 -9.27
N THR A 41 -6.25 -1.46 -8.11
CA THR A 41 -5.62 -0.86 -6.93
C THR A 41 -4.58 -1.81 -6.34
N GLY A 42 -3.59 -1.23 -5.67
CA GLY A 42 -2.52 -1.93 -4.99
C GLY A 42 -2.18 -1.29 -3.65
N ASP A 43 -2.19 -2.05 -2.56
CA ASP A 43 -1.66 -1.60 -1.27
C ASP A 43 -0.43 -2.42 -0.91
N PHE A 44 0.70 -1.75 -0.71
CA PHE A 44 1.98 -2.40 -0.40
C PHE A 44 2.38 -2.13 1.06
N TYR A 45 2.54 -3.20 1.83
CA TYR A 45 3.02 -3.14 3.20
C TYR A 45 4.46 -3.66 3.22
N TYR A 46 5.40 -2.74 3.35
CA TYR A 46 6.80 -3.07 3.52
C TYR A 46 7.07 -3.48 4.96
N SER A 47 7.96 -4.45 5.15
CA SER A 47 8.51 -4.80 6.47
C SER A 47 10.02 -4.63 6.55
N SER A 48 10.69 -4.45 5.40
CA SER A 48 12.11 -4.15 5.30
C SER A 48 12.44 -3.62 3.90
N LYS A 49 13.73 -3.29 3.68
CA LYS A 49 14.27 -2.97 2.34
C LYS A 49 14.10 -4.11 1.32
N THR A 50 13.86 -5.34 1.75
CA THR A 50 13.86 -6.54 0.89
C THR A 50 12.54 -7.30 0.94
N VAL A 51 11.57 -6.88 1.76
CA VAL A 51 10.33 -7.63 2.01
C VAL A 51 9.12 -6.70 2.01
N ALA A 52 8.14 -7.05 1.18
CA ALA A 52 6.76 -6.59 1.29
C ALA A 52 5.91 -7.73 1.87
N ASN A 53 5.54 -7.62 3.14
CA ASN A 53 4.91 -8.72 3.88
C ASN A 53 3.44 -8.93 3.49
N LYS A 54 2.78 -7.87 3.01
CA LYS A 54 1.44 -7.93 2.45
C LYS A 54 1.32 -7.01 1.25
N ILE A 55 0.75 -7.54 0.19
CA ILE A 55 0.46 -6.85 -1.05
C ILE A 55 -0.99 -7.17 -1.36
N TYR A 56 -1.85 -6.17 -1.30
CA TYR A 56 -3.24 -6.28 -1.71
C TYR A 56 -3.33 -5.82 -3.15
N LEU A 57 -3.91 -6.64 -4.02
CA LEU A 57 -4.19 -6.29 -5.40
C LEU A 57 -5.68 -6.45 -5.63
N THR A 58 -6.34 -5.44 -6.16
CA THR A 58 -7.73 -5.54 -6.60
C THR A 58 -7.82 -5.11 -8.05
N VAL A 59 -8.62 -5.82 -8.84
CA VAL A 59 -8.97 -5.37 -10.19
C VAL A 59 -10.46 -5.54 -10.41
N THR A 60 -11.05 -4.56 -11.10
CA THR A 60 -12.46 -4.48 -11.42
C THR A 60 -12.63 -4.34 -12.92
N ASP A 61 -13.49 -5.18 -13.50
CA ASP A 61 -13.97 -4.98 -14.86
C ASP A 61 -15.04 -3.89 -14.87
N THR A 62 -14.81 -2.84 -15.66
CA THR A 62 -15.65 -1.63 -15.68
C THR A 62 -16.43 -1.45 -16.98
N ALA A 63 -16.32 -2.39 -17.95
CA ALA A 63 -17.04 -2.29 -19.22
C ALA A 63 -17.83 -3.56 -19.57
N PRO A 64 -19.07 -3.44 -20.09
CA PRO A 64 -19.85 -4.57 -20.59
C PRO A 64 -19.47 -4.95 -22.03
N ASP A 65 -18.18 -5.25 -22.27
CA ASP A 65 -17.62 -5.56 -23.60
C ASP A 65 -17.26 -7.04 -23.80
N GLY A 66 -17.27 -7.84 -22.72
CA GLY A 66 -16.93 -9.26 -22.76
C GLY A 66 -15.43 -9.54 -22.67
N HIS A 67 -14.61 -8.50 -22.45
CA HIS A 67 -13.19 -8.64 -22.23
C HIS A 67 -12.89 -9.20 -20.82
N HIS A 68 -11.62 -9.47 -20.59
CA HIS A 68 -11.09 -9.88 -19.29
C HIS A 68 -10.08 -8.85 -18.82
N VAL A 69 -10.07 -8.60 -17.51
CA VAL A 69 -9.14 -7.63 -16.93
C VAL A 69 -8.08 -8.35 -16.11
N ARG A 70 -6.84 -7.84 -16.16
CA ARG A 70 -5.71 -8.43 -15.46
C ARG A 70 -4.94 -7.37 -14.68
N ILE A 71 -4.40 -7.76 -13.53
CA ILE A 71 -3.52 -6.95 -12.70
C ILE A 71 -2.27 -7.73 -12.30
N ARG A 72 -1.11 -7.06 -12.23
CA ARG A 72 0.10 -7.60 -11.60
C ARG A 72 0.81 -6.54 -10.80
N ALA A 73 1.57 -6.97 -9.80
CA ALA A 73 2.56 -6.13 -9.16
C ALA A 73 3.84 -6.06 -10.00
N GLN A 74 4.57 -4.96 -9.85
CA GLN A 74 5.95 -4.80 -10.30
C GLN A 74 6.78 -4.23 -9.14
N SER A 75 8.03 -4.66 -9.03
CA SER A 75 9.00 -4.10 -8.09
C SER A 75 10.11 -3.39 -8.84
N LEU A 76 10.68 -2.37 -8.21
CA LEU A 76 11.87 -1.65 -8.65
C LEU A 76 12.98 -1.88 -7.63
N THR A 77 14.15 -2.33 -8.05
CA THR A 77 15.34 -2.40 -7.17
C THR A 77 16.04 -1.03 -7.06
N PRO A 78 16.92 -0.81 -6.08
CA PRO A 78 17.71 0.43 -5.98
C PRO A 78 18.55 0.74 -7.23
N GLU A 79 18.97 -0.29 -7.96
CA GLU A 79 19.69 -0.21 -9.25
C GLU A 79 18.75 0.05 -10.44
N ARG A 80 17.49 0.36 -10.18
CA ARG A 80 16.45 0.66 -11.18
C ARG A 80 16.07 -0.52 -12.08
N VAL A 81 16.23 -1.76 -11.59
CA VAL A 81 15.76 -2.96 -12.31
C VAL A 81 14.30 -3.21 -11.98
N VAL A 82 13.45 -3.30 -13.00
CA VAL A 82 12.03 -3.64 -12.83
C VAL A 82 11.82 -5.14 -12.94
N THR A 83 11.16 -5.75 -11.95
CA THR A 83 10.70 -7.14 -12.01
C THR A 83 9.18 -7.17 -12.08
N SER A 84 8.62 -7.84 -13.08
CA SER A 84 7.18 -8.06 -13.21
C SER A 84 6.78 -9.43 -12.65
N TYR A 85 5.71 -9.46 -11.87
CA TYR A 85 5.20 -10.70 -11.28
C TYR A 85 4.05 -11.29 -12.09
N ALA A 86 3.60 -12.49 -11.70
CA ALA A 86 2.51 -13.19 -12.37
C ALA A 86 1.21 -12.38 -12.38
N TRP A 87 0.46 -12.49 -13.47
CA TRP A 87 -0.86 -11.87 -13.61
C TRP A 87 -1.89 -12.52 -12.69
N ARG A 88 -2.81 -11.68 -12.21
CA ARG A 88 -4.11 -12.04 -11.65
C ARG A 88 -5.18 -11.54 -12.60
N SER A 89 -6.31 -12.24 -12.69
CA SER A 89 -7.32 -11.96 -13.70
C SER A 89 -8.74 -12.06 -13.14
N VAL A 90 -9.60 -11.15 -13.58
CA VAL A 90 -11.05 -11.25 -13.47
C VAL A 90 -11.60 -11.56 -14.86
N THR A 91 -12.35 -12.66 -14.96
CA THR A 91 -12.98 -13.11 -16.22
C THR A 91 -14.50 -13.23 -16.11
N ALA A 92 -15.08 -12.90 -14.94
CA ALA A 92 -16.51 -12.96 -14.69
C ALA A 92 -17.32 -11.86 -15.41
N GLY A 93 -16.63 -10.89 -16.01
CA GLY A 93 -17.20 -9.80 -16.79
C GLY A 93 -17.56 -8.56 -15.96
N TYR A 94 -18.29 -7.64 -16.62
CA TYR A 94 -18.62 -6.31 -16.12
C TYR A 94 -19.13 -6.26 -14.67
N GLY A 95 -18.53 -5.34 -13.89
CA GLY A 95 -18.91 -5.05 -12.52
C GLY A 95 -18.35 -6.04 -11.50
N HIS A 96 -17.60 -7.05 -11.95
CA HIS A 96 -16.93 -7.98 -11.05
C HIS A 96 -15.58 -7.45 -10.60
N SER A 97 -15.26 -7.69 -9.33
CA SER A 97 -13.98 -7.37 -8.72
C SER A 97 -13.44 -8.57 -7.98
N ASP A 98 -12.16 -8.86 -8.16
CA ASP A 98 -11.44 -9.81 -7.32
C ASP A 98 -10.30 -9.12 -6.58
N THR A 99 -10.02 -9.63 -5.38
CA THR A 99 -8.92 -9.16 -4.53
C THR A 99 -8.01 -10.32 -4.16
N TRP A 100 -6.70 -10.10 -4.26
CA TRP A 100 -5.67 -11.05 -3.84
C TRP A 100 -4.77 -10.42 -2.80
N VAL A 101 -4.35 -11.26 -1.84
CA VAL A 101 -3.34 -10.89 -0.84
C VAL A 101 -2.13 -11.80 -1.04
N THR A 102 -0.96 -11.21 -1.23
CA THR A 102 0.30 -11.92 -1.43
C THR A 102 1.43 -11.25 -0.64
N SER A 103 2.63 -11.82 -0.70
CA SER A 103 3.85 -11.22 -0.17
C SER A 103 4.97 -11.31 -1.21
N LEU A 104 6.03 -10.53 -1.03
CA LEU A 104 7.20 -10.53 -1.88
C LEU A 104 8.48 -10.39 -1.05
N THR A 105 9.49 -11.16 -1.41
CA THR A 105 10.87 -10.99 -0.93
C THR A 105 11.80 -10.87 -2.13
N ASP A 106 12.61 -9.82 -2.18
CA ASP A 106 13.68 -9.63 -3.16
C ASP A 106 14.97 -9.27 -2.44
N THR A 107 15.97 -10.17 -2.49
CA THR A 107 17.25 -9.98 -1.81
C THR A 107 18.09 -8.85 -2.41
N ARG A 108 17.78 -8.41 -3.64
CA ARG A 108 18.40 -7.23 -4.27
C ARG A 108 17.86 -5.92 -3.72
N GLY A 109 16.73 -5.98 -3.00
CA GLY A 109 16.05 -4.81 -2.46
C GLY A 109 14.82 -4.41 -3.27
N ILE A 110 13.86 -3.81 -2.59
CA ILE A 110 12.59 -3.32 -3.11
C ILE A 110 12.57 -1.81 -2.86
N TRP A 111 13.05 -1.01 -3.80
CA TRP A 111 13.03 0.44 -3.72
C TRP A 111 11.61 1.00 -3.81
N ALA A 112 10.79 0.45 -4.69
CA ALA A 112 9.41 0.84 -4.89
C ALA A 112 8.60 -0.31 -5.49
N MET A 113 7.28 -0.23 -5.38
CA MET A 113 6.33 -1.11 -6.05
C MET A 113 5.28 -0.32 -6.80
N ARG A 114 4.67 -0.93 -7.82
CA ARG A 114 3.51 -0.39 -8.53
C ARG A 114 2.65 -1.51 -9.06
N ILE A 115 1.49 -1.16 -9.61
CA ILE A 115 0.64 -2.11 -10.32
C ILE A 115 0.68 -1.83 -11.82
N GLN A 116 0.42 -2.88 -12.60
CA GLN A 116 0.06 -2.76 -14.01
C GLN A 116 -1.30 -3.39 -14.21
N VAL A 117 -2.18 -2.69 -14.91
CA VAL A 117 -3.55 -3.11 -15.22
C VAL A 117 -3.70 -3.22 -16.73
N CYS A 118 -4.37 -4.27 -17.19
CA CYS A 118 -4.55 -4.55 -18.61
C CYS A 118 -5.92 -5.10 -18.92
N VAL A 119 -6.40 -4.87 -20.14
CA VAL A 119 -7.61 -5.47 -20.72
C VAL A 119 -7.20 -6.45 -21.81
N TYR A 120 -7.85 -7.60 -21.85
CA TYR A 120 -7.57 -8.71 -22.75
C TYR A 120 -8.84 -9.20 -23.44
N GLU A 121 -8.72 -9.53 -24.73
CA GLU A 121 -9.68 -10.37 -25.45
C GLU A 121 -9.08 -11.78 -25.52
N LYS A 122 -9.59 -12.71 -24.70
CA LYS A 122 -8.98 -14.03 -24.49
C LYS A 122 -7.50 -13.91 -24.04
N ASP A 123 -6.57 -14.17 -24.95
CA ASP A 123 -5.12 -14.08 -24.73
C ASP A 123 -4.49 -12.84 -25.39
N ASP A 124 -5.25 -12.11 -26.20
CA ASP A 124 -4.79 -10.90 -26.89
C ASP A 124 -4.88 -9.69 -25.97
N GLN A 125 -3.76 -9.02 -25.75
CA GLN A 125 -3.70 -7.80 -24.95
C GLN A 125 -4.21 -6.61 -25.75
N LEU A 126 -5.29 -5.96 -25.29
CA LEU A 126 -5.87 -4.79 -25.96
C LEU A 126 -5.23 -3.49 -25.51
N GLY A 127 -4.88 -3.40 -24.22
CA GLY A 127 -4.28 -2.20 -23.65
C GLY A 127 -3.82 -2.43 -22.22
N CYS A 128 -2.82 -1.65 -21.80
CA CYS A 128 -2.27 -1.69 -20.45
C CYS A 128 -1.83 -0.29 -20.03
N ASP A 129 -1.90 -0.03 -18.73
CA ASP A 129 -1.24 1.12 -18.11
C ASP A 129 -0.72 0.75 -16.72
N GLU A 130 0.11 1.61 -16.17
CA GLU A 130 0.86 1.39 -14.94
C GLU A 130 0.65 2.55 -13.98
N SER A 131 0.42 2.22 -12.70
CA SER A 131 0.32 3.26 -11.68
C SER A 131 1.66 3.95 -11.46
N ASP A 132 1.62 5.06 -10.74
CA ASP A 132 2.80 5.63 -10.09
C ASP A 132 3.49 4.60 -9.17
N TRP A 133 4.77 4.86 -8.91
CA TRP A 133 5.57 4.08 -7.97
C TRP A 133 5.25 4.47 -6.53
N ASP A 134 4.87 3.50 -5.72
CA ASP A 134 4.83 3.60 -4.26
C ASP A 134 6.21 3.25 -3.68
N GLY A 135 6.82 4.22 -3.01
CA GLY A 135 8.17 4.10 -2.48
C GLY A 135 8.21 3.25 -1.21
N ASN A 136 9.21 2.38 -1.10
CA ASN A 136 9.43 1.63 0.11
C ASN A 136 9.97 2.55 1.22
N THR A 137 9.19 2.69 2.30
CA THR A 137 9.47 3.58 3.44
C THR A 137 10.71 3.20 4.25
N TYR A 138 11.31 2.05 4.01
CA TYR A 138 12.56 1.62 4.64
C TYR A 138 13.83 2.11 3.92
N TYR A 139 13.70 2.80 2.78
CA TYR A 139 14.81 3.43 2.07
C TYR A 139 14.92 4.92 2.39
#